data_AF-A0A2V9YAB5-F1
#
_entry.id   AF-A0A2V9YAB5-F1
#
_cell.length_a   1.000
_cell.length_b   1.000
_cell.length_c   1.000
_cell.angle_alpha   90.00
_cell.angle_beta   90.00
_cell.angle_gamma   90.00
#
_symmetry.space_group_name_H-M   'P 1'
#
loop_
_entity.id
_entity.type
_entity.pdbx_description
1 polymer ?
#
loop_
_entity_poly.entity_id
_entity_poly.type
_entity_poly.pdbx_seq_one_letter_code
_entity_poly.pdbx_strand_id
1 'polypeptide(L)'
;WDAPLFFANAELFHERILDAVANALTPVHWLVVAAEPVTSVDVTAADVVCELDDTLHAAGIELFFAEMKDPVKDKLKRFGLFTRFGKQTFFATVGEAVSAYRASHPVEWVDWEDRTP
;
A
#
# COMPACT_ATOMS: atom_id res chain seq x y z
N TRP A 1 6.73 2.32 5.83
CA TRP A 1 6.16 3.12 6.94
C TRP A 1 6.61 2.44 8.23
N ASP A 2 6.99 3.16 9.29
CA ASP A 2 7.57 2.56 10.51
C ASP A 2 6.83 2.98 11.80
N ALA A 3 5.49 2.95 11.74
CA ALA A 3 4.64 3.28 12.89
C ALA A 3 3.29 2.54 12.82
N PRO A 4 2.61 2.33 13.97
CA PRO A 4 1.21 1.89 13.99
C PRO A 4 0.36 2.87 13.18
N LEU A 5 -0.64 2.44 12.41
CA LEU A 5 -1.51 3.37 11.68
C LEU A 5 -2.74 3.69 12.55
N PHE A 6 -2.84 4.91 13.05
CA PHE A 6 -3.95 5.38 13.88
C PHE A 6 -4.35 6.78 13.43
N PHE A 7 -5.52 7.24 13.84
CA PHE A 7 -6.09 8.52 13.38
C PHE A 7 -5.06 9.66 13.28
N ALA A 8 -4.21 9.84 14.29
CA ALA A 8 -3.25 10.94 14.35
C ALA A 8 -2.08 10.86 13.33
N ASN A 9 -1.89 9.74 12.64
CA ASN A 9 -0.88 9.63 11.58
C ASN A 9 -1.44 9.15 10.23
N ALA A 10 -2.74 8.94 10.13
CA ALA A 10 -3.40 8.55 8.88
C ALA A 10 -3.35 9.68 7.84
N GLU A 11 -3.55 10.94 8.24
CA GLU A 11 -3.40 12.11 7.35
C GLU A 11 -1.96 12.25 6.86
N LEU A 12 -0.99 12.14 7.76
CA LEU A 12 0.43 12.16 7.39
C LEU A 12 0.79 11.00 6.46
N PHE A 13 0.22 9.81 6.66
CA PHE A 13 0.40 8.66 5.78
C PHE A 13 -0.16 8.94 4.38
N HIS A 14 -1.36 9.52 4.29
CA HIS A 14 -1.99 9.93 3.04
C HIS A 14 -1.12 10.94 2.28
N GLU A 15 -0.70 12.03 2.95
CA GLU A 15 0.18 13.05 2.35
C GLU A 15 1.50 12.45 1.85
N ARG A 16 2.15 11.61 2.66
CA ARG A 16 3.44 10.99 2.28
C ARG A 16 3.31 10.08 1.07
N ILE A 17 2.18 9.38 0.93
CA ILE A 17 1.93 8.53 -0.23
C ILE A 17 1.74 9.37 -1.48
N LEU A 18 0.93 10.43 -1.42
CA LEU A 18 0.74 11.32 -2.56
C LEU A 18 2.04 12.01 -2.96
N ASP A 19 2.83 12.47 -2.00
CA ASP A 19 4.16 13.02 -2.24
C ASP A 19 5.08 12.01 -2.94
N ALA A 20 5.08 10.75 -2.48
CA ALA A 20 5.91 9.71 -3.09
C ALA A 20 5.51 9.43 -4.55
N VAL A 21 4.20 9.40 -4.82
CA VAL A 21 3.67 9.24 -6.19
C VAL A 21 4.03 10.45 -7.05
N ALA A 22 3.85 11.67 -6.56
CA ALA A 22 4.12 12.90 -7.30
C ALA A 22 5.60 13.08 -7.65
N ASN A 23 6.50 12.57 -6.81
CA ASN A 23 7.95 12.64 -7.02
C ASN A 23 8.53 11.44 -7.77
N ALA A 24 7.69 10.50 -8.24
CA ALA A 24 8.16 9.35 -9.00
C ALA A 24 8.70 9.78 -10.38
N LEU A 25 9.87 9.26 -10.75
CA LEU A 25 10.52 9.57 -12.04
C LEU A 25 9.81 8.92 -13.24
N THR A 26 8.98 7.91 -12.99
CA THR A 26 8.21 7.17 -13.98
C THR A 26 6.75 7.10 -13.55
N PRO A 27 5.81 6.93 -14.48
CA PRO A 27 4.41 6.68 -14.12
C PRO A 27 4.28 5.54 -13.12
N VAL A 28 3.57 5.79 -12.03
CA VAL A 28 3.26 4.78 -11.02
C VAL A 28 2.00 4.05 -11.45
N HIS A 29 2.04 2.72 -11.42
CA HIS A 29 0.86 1.88 -11.62
C HIS A 29 0.43 1.21 -10.32
N TRP A 30 1.39 0.70 -9.53
CA TRP A 30 1.14 0.03 -8.27
C TRP A 30 1.87 0.75 -7.14
N LEU A 31 1.19 0.92 -6.00
CA LEU A 31 1.77 1.40 -4.77
C LEU A 31 1.65 0.33 -3.69
N VAL A 32 2.79 -0.16 -3.19
CA VAL A 32 2.82 -1.20 -2.15
C VAL A 32 3.28 -0.61 -0.83
N VAL A 33 2.46 -0.74 0.21
CA VAL A 33 2.78 -0.30 1.56
C VAL A 33 3.30 -1.49 2.37
N ALA A 34 4.57 -1.46 2.74
CA ALA A 34 5.12 -2.35 3.76
C ALA A 34 4.48 -2.00 5.12
N ALA A 35 3.59 -2.87 5.59
CA ALA A 35 2.72 -2.66 6.73
C ALA A 35 3.09 -3.53 7.95
N GLU A 36 4.28 -4.14 7.98
CA GLU A 36 4.80 -4.87 9.15
C GLU A 36 4.66 -4.09 10.47
N PRO A 37 5.00 -2.78 10.55
CA PRO A 37 4.93 -2.05 11.81
C PRO A 37 3.53 -1.50 12.11
N VAL A 38 2.56 -1.69 11.20
CA VAL A 38 1.17 -1.36 11.45
C VAL A 38 0.59 -2.40 12.42
N THR A 39 0.53 -2.06 13.69
CA THR A 39 0.06 -2.97 14.76
C THR A 39 -1.43 -2.84 15.06
N SER A 40 -2.06 -1.73 14.67
CA SER A 40 -3.51 -1.51 14.79
C SER A 40 -3.99 -0.56 13.71
N VAL A 41 -5.30 -0.55 13.47
CA VAL A 41 -6.04 0.45 12.68
C VAL A 41 -7.34 0.75 13.42
N ASP A 42 -7.74 2.02 13.51
CA ASP A 42 -9.03 2.45 14.03
C ASP A 42 -9.99 2.79 12.86
N VAL A 43 -11.25 3.07 13.17
CA VAL A 43 -12.27 3.34 12.14
C VAL A 43 -11.94 4.59 11.33
N THR A 44 -11.39 5.63 11.96
CA THR A 44 -11.08 6.88 11.27
C THR A 44 -9.87 6.73 10.36
N ALA A 45 -8.84 6.00 10.80
CA ALA A 45 -7.71 5.65 9.94
C ALA A 45 -8.16 4.77 8.76
N ALA A 46 -9.15 3.89 8.95
CA ALA A 46 -9.73 3.11 7.86
C ALA A 46 -10.44 4.01 6.83
N ASP A 47 -11.18 5.02 7.26
CA ASP A 47 -11.81 6.00 6.35
C ASP A 47 -10.74 6.75 5.52
N VAL A 48 -9.67 7.23 6.17
CA VAL A 48 -8.56 7.91 5.46
C VAL A 48 -7.88 6.99 4.43
N VAL A 49 -7.71 5.69 4.74
CA VAL A 49 -7.17 4.73 3.77
C VAL A 49 -8.14 4.49 2.60
N CYS A 50 -9.46 4.57 2.83
CA CYS A 50 -10.43 4.50 1.74
C CYS A 50 -10.36 5.72 0.83
N GLU A 51 -10.25 6.92 1.40
CA GLU A 51 -10.07 8.16 0.62
C GLU A 51 -8.77 8.14 -0.17
N LEU A 52 -7.70 7.60 0.40
CA LEU A 52 -6.44 7.38 -0.29
C LEU A 52 -6.61 6.44 -1.48
N ASP A 53 -7.26 5.29 -1.26
CA ASP A 53 -7.55 4.29 -2.28
C ASP A 53 -8.38 4.90 -3.43
N ASP A 54 -9.43 5.66 -3.11
CA ASP A 54 -10.24 6.40 -4.11
C ASP A 54 -9.37 7.37 -4.92
N THR A 55 -8.49 8.13 -4.26
CA THR A 55 -7.61 9.11 -4.90
C THR A 55 -6.60 8.45 -5.83
N LEU A 56 -5.96 7.37 -5.38
CA LEU A 56 -5.01 6.61 -6.19
C LEU A 56 -5.71 5.93 -7.37
N HIS A 57 -6.89 5.33 -7.15
CA HIS A 57 -7.64 4.67 -8.20
C HIS A 57 -8.10 5.66 -9.29
N ALA A 58 -8.50 6.87 -8.91
CA ALA A 58 -8.81 7.95 -9.86
C ALA A 58 -7.60 8.38 -10.70
N ALA A 59 -6.38 8.20 -10.18
CA ALA A 59 -5.12 8.41 -10.89
C ALA A 59 -4.64 7.17 -11.69
N GLY A 60 -5.39 6.06 -11.68
CA GLY A 60 -5.00 4.80 -12.32
C GLY A 60 -3.93 4.02 -11.54
N ILE A 61 -3.80 4.27 -10.24
CA ILE A 61 -2.83 3.64 -9.35
C ILE A 61 -3.56 2.67 -8.42
N GLU A 62 -3.07 1.44 -8.35
CA GLU A 62 -3.60 0.40 -7.47
C GLU A 62 -2.81 0.36 -6.14
N LEU A 63 -3.53 0.38 -5.01
CA LEU A 63 -2.96 0.32 -3.67
C LEU A 63 -2.89 -1.13 -3.16
N PHE A 64 -1.72 -1.54 -2.68
CA PHE A 64 -1.45 -2.85 -2.10
C PHE A 64 -0.78 -2.74 -0.73
N PHE A 65 -0.92 -3.79 0.08
CA PHE A 65 -0.29 -3.91 1.39
C PHE A 65 0.55 -5.19 1.48
N ALA A 66 1.75 -5.09 2.03
CA ALA A 66 2.62 -6.22 2.33
C ALA A 66 2.84 -6.36 3.84
N GLU A 67 3.05 -7.59 4.31
CA GLU A 67 3.44 -7.89 5.70
C GLU A 67 2.44 -7.43 6.78
N MET A 68 1.18 -7.21 6.40
CA MET A 68 0.16 -6.79 7.34
C MET A 68 -0.19 -7.90 8.33
N LYS A 69 -0.15 -7.59 9.62
CA LYS A 69 -0.47 -8.50 10.73
C LYS A 69 -1.95 -8.90 10.71
N ASP A 70 -2.24 -10.16 11.02
CA ASP A 70 -3.61 -10.72 10.95
C ASP A 70 -4.65 -9.98 11.81
N PRO A 71 -4.33 -9.52 13.05
CA PRO A 71 -5.28 -8.71 13.82
C PRO A 71 -5.68 -7.40 13.13
N VAL A 72 -4.79 -6.82 12.32
CA VAL A 72 -5.07 -5.61 11.54
C VAL A 72 -5.95 -5.94 10.34
N LYS A 73 -5.64 -7.02 9.61
CA LYS A 73 -6.51 -7.52 8.53
C LYS A 73 -7.92 -7.79 9.03
N ASP A 74 -8.07 -8.39 10.20
CA ASP A 74 -9.37 -8.68 10.79
C ASP A 74 -10.14 -7.43 11.20
N LYS A 75 -9.45 -6.38 11.66
CA LYS A 75 -10.07 -5.07 11.87
C LYS A 75 -10.53 -4.43 10.56
N LEU A 76 -9.71 -4.45 9.51
CA LEU A 76 -10.11 -3.96 8.18
C LEU A 76 -11.32 -4.73 7.62
N LYS A 77 -11.39 -6.05 7.83
CA LYS A 77 -12.59 -6.85 7.49
C LYS A 77 -13.83 -6.38 8.24
N ARG A 78 -13.71 -6.13 9.56
CA ARG A 78 -14.82 -5.63 10.39
C ARG A 78 -15.28 -4.24 9.95
N PHE A 79 -14.38 -3.42 9.43
CA PHE A 79 -14.70 -2.11 8.87
C PHE A 79 -15.19 -2.17 7.41
N GLY A 80 -15.24 -3.35 6.79
CA GLY A 80 -15.74 -3.53 5.42
C GLY A 80 -14.71 -3.25 4.31
N LEU A 81 -13.51 -2.79 4.65
CA LEU A 81 -12.45 -2.42 3.70
C LEU A 81 -11.92 -3.60 2.88
N PHE A 82 -11.98 -4.80 3.44
CA PHE A 82 -11.49 -6.00 2.75
C PHE A 82 -12.31 -6.35 1.50
N THR A 83 -13.61 -6.02 1.51
CA THR A 83 -14.49 -6.20 0.35
C THR A 83 -14.20 -5.15 -0.72
N ARG A 84 -13.77 -3.97 -0.31
CA ARG A 84 -13.44 -2.83 -1.17
C ARG A 84 -12.13 -3.05 -1.93
N PHE A 85 -11.04 -3.38 -1.22
CA PHE A 85 -9.74 -3.51 -1.86
C PHE A 85 -9.62 -4.77 -2.75
N GLY A 86 -10.44 -5.78 -2.49
CA GLY A 86 -10.42 -7.05 -3.22
C GLY A 86 -9.46 -8.09 -2.62
N LYS A 87 -9.42 -9.28 -3.22
CA LYS A 87 -8.64 -10.42 -2.68
C LYS A 87 -7.14 -10.34 -2.95
N GLN A 88 -6.70 -9.52 -3.91
CA GLN A 88 -5.30 -9.46 -4.35
C GLN A 88 -4.51 -8.29 -3.74
N THR A 89 -5.09 -7.58 -2.78
CA THR A 89 -4.49 -6.39 -2.16
C THR A 89 -3.40 -6.71 -1.14
N PHE A 90 -3.39 -7.92 -0.57
CA PHE A 90 -2.53 -8.26 0.57
C PHE A 90 -1.51 -9.32 0.18
N PHE A 91 -0.23 -9.00 0.34
CA PHE A 91 0.90 -9.90 0.13
C PHE A 91 1.55 -10.30 1.45
N ALA A 92 2.16 -11.48 1.50
CA ALA A 92 2.90 -11.89 2.69
C ALA A 92 4.20 -11.10 2.84
N THR A 93 4.84 -10.73 1.72
CA THR A 93 6.06 -9.92 1.69
C THR A 93 6.04 -8.88 0.56
N VAL A 94 6.90 -7.86 0.65
CA VAL A 94 7.10 -6.90 -0.45
C VAL A 94 7.62 -7.61 -1.70
N GLY A 95 8.50 -8.61 -1.55
CA GLY A 95 9.04 -9.38 -2.67
C GLY A 95 7.97 -10.16 -3.45
N GLU A 96 6.93 -10.66 -2.77
CA GLU A 96 5.77 -11.26 -3.42
C GLU A 96 4.98 -10.22 -4.24
N ALA A 97 4.78 -9.02 -3.71
CA ALA A 97 4.11 -7.94 -4.43
C ALA A 97 4.88 -7.54 -5.70
N VAL A 98 6.21 -7.42 -5.61
CA VAL A 98 7.08 -7.13 -6.77
C VAL A 98 7.01 -8.27 -7.78
N SER A 99 7.04 -9.52 -7.33
CA SER A 99 6.93 -10.69 -8.22
C SER A 99 5.59 -10.72 -8.95
N ALA A 100 4.50 -10.40 -8.25
CA ALA A 100 3.17 -10.29 -8.84
C ALA A 100 3.09 -9.16 -9.87
N TYR A 101 3.68 -7.99 -9.58
CA TYR A 101 3.74 -6.89 -10.54
C TYR A 101 4.51 -7.27 -11.80
N ARG A 102 5.68 -7.91 -11.67
CA ARG A 102 6.49 -8.34 -12.82
C ARG A 102 5.80 -9.41 -13.67
N ALA A 103 4.95 -10.23 -13.08
CA ALA A 103 4.18 -11.24 -13.80
C ALA A 103 3.02 -10.64 -14.61
N SER A 104 2.43 -9.53 -14.14
CA SER A 104 1.32 -8.84 -14.81
C SER A 104 1.77 -7.70 -15.74
N HIS A 105 2.94 -7.12 -15.49
CA HIS A 105 3.53 -6.02 -16.25
C HIS A 105 4.96 -6.44 -16.66
N PRO A 106 5.22 -6.71 -17.96
CA PRO A 106 6.56 -6.99 -18.44
C PRO A 106 7.39 -5.69 -18.45
N VAL A 107 7.84 -5.27 -17.28
CA VAL A 107 8.72 -4.12 -17.08
C VAL A 107 10.15 -4.62 -16.91
N GLU A 108 11.11 -3.95 -17.54
CA GLU A 108 12.54 -4.17 -17.30
C GLU A 108 12.85 -3.65 -15.87
N TRP A 109 12.89 -4.57 -14.89
CA TRP A 109 13.14 -4.24 -13.49
C TRP A 109 14.62 -4.47 -13.17
N VAL A 110 15.27 -3.43 -12.65
CA VAL A 110 16.65 -3.50 -12.12
C VAL A 110 16.55 -3.39 -10.61
N ASP A 111 17.05 -4.39 -9.90
CA ASP A 111 17.15 -4.39 -8.44
C ASP A 111 18.04 -3.23 -7.98
N TRP A 112 17.77 -2.65 -6.80
CA TRP A 112 18.66 -1.64 -6.23
C TRP A 112 20.06 -2.21 -5.95
N GLU A 113 20.19 -3.54 -5.81
CA GLU A 113 21.47 -4.23 -5.60
C GLU A 113 22.24 -4.37 -6.91
N ASP A 114 21.54 -4.35 -8.05
CA ASP A 114 22.10 -4.48 -9.39
C ASP A 114 22.48 -3.13 -10.02
N ARG A 115 22.19 -2.01 -9.35
CA ARG A 115 22.69 -0.69 -9.75
C ARG A 115 24.19 -0.61 -9.49
N THR A 116 24.98 -0.97 -10.50
CA THR A 116 26.43 -0.73 -10.50
C THR A 116 26.67 0.79 -10.41
N PRO A 117 27.63 1.26 -9.60
CA PRO A 117 27.91 2.70 -9.40
C PRO A 117 28.37 3.43 -10.66
#